data_AF-A0A2A5LZQ8-F1
#
_entry.id   AF-A0A2A5LZQ8-F1
#
_cell.length_a   1.000
_cell.length_b   1.000
_cell.length_c   1.000
_cell.angle_alpha   90.00
_cell.angle_beta   90.00
_cell.angle_gamma   90.00
#
_symmetry.space_group_name_H-M   'P 1'
#
loop_
_entity.id
_entity.type
_entity.pdbx_description
1 polymer ?
#
loop_
_entity_poly.entity_id
_entity_poly.type
_entity_poly.pdbx_seq_one_letter_code
_entity_poly.pdbx_strand_id
1 'polypeptide(L)'
;MANGVRQVARILYKEIVPGDIRKILAQSNDSDTGGGARDFRFGSYKSLLPAIQQMFPNTVKEKRKRDGVVEHVDVFQGEFFWYNDKGEVEHKESFFEPPTDVRPSEGRIARVHEYGCFDTNRLPQGGVDNRVLLLLIQLYDGSVWPFYVEEKTLRIRGKWDPVVAEEMLNCLNAKRAANRAVIGYRDFTSLDRYCNGK
;
A
#
# COMPACT_ATOMS: atom_id res chain seq x y z
N MET A 1 -1.89 0.38 20.27
CA MET A 1 -1.38 0.82 18.96
C MET A 1 -0.10 1.61 19.20
N ALA A 2 1.03 1.09 18.71
CA ALA A 2 2.41 1.59 18.81
C ALA A 2 2.71 2.55 19.99
N ASN A 3 2.52 2.07 21.23
CA ASN A 3 3.00 2.78 22.42
C ASN A 3 4.27 2.07 22.89
N GLY A 4 5.42 2.57 22.45
CA GLY A 4 6.73 2.12 22.92
C GLY A 4 7.80 2.08 21.83
N VAL A 5 8.59 3.16 21.76
CA VAL A 5 9.95 3.23 21.19
C VAL A 5 10.12 2.74 19.74
N ARG A 6 10.09 3.67 18.77
CA ARG A 6 10.75 3.59 17.44
C ARG A 6 10.83 2.18 16.83
N GLN A 7 9.71 1.47 16.76
CA GLN A 7 9.67 0.13 16.15
C GLN A 7 9.51 0.18 14.64
N VAL A 8 9.21 1.35 14.06
CA VAL A 8 8.99 1.50 12.63
C VAL A 8 10.33 1.67 11.91
N ALA A 9 10.66 0.70 11.05
CA ALA A 9 11.82 0.76 10.17
C ALA A 9 11.50 1.59 8.92
N ARG A 10 10.32 1.39 8.33
CA ARG A 10 9.91 2.10 7.11
C ARG A 10 8.41 2.11 6.90
N ILE A 11 7.94 3.06 6.11
CA ILE A 11 6.55 3.15 5.66
C ILE A 11 6.48 3.30 4.15
N LEU A 12 5.47 2.67 3.54
CA LEU A 12 5.08 2.85 2.14
C LEU A 12 3.58 3.17 2.13
N TYR A 13 3.18 4.24 1.48
CA TYR A 13 1.79 4.69 1.53
C TYR A 13 1.28 5.19 0.20
N LYS A 14 -0.02 5.04 -0.01
CA LYS A 14 -0.76 5.67 -1.09
C LYS A 14 -2.14 6.11 -0.63
N GLU A 15 -2.66 7.17 -1.22
CA GLU A 15 -4.05 7.54 -1.07
C GLU A 15 -4.93 6.53 -1.80
N ILE A 16 -6.03 6.15 -1.13
CA ILE A 16 -7.08 5.31 -1.70
C ILE A 16 -8.05 6.24 -2.41
N VAL A 17 -8.09 6.13 -3.73
CA VAL A 17 -9.02 6.89 -4.55
C VAL A 17 -10.33 6.12 -4.76
N PRO A 18 -11.43 6.77 -5.18
CA PRO A 18 -12.72 6.08 -5.41
C PRO A 18 -12.63 4.84 -6.32
N GLY A 19 -11.71 4.85 -7.29
CA GLY A 19 -11.47 3.69 -8.15
C GLY A 19 -10.84 2.49 -7.43
N ASP A 20 -10.08 2.70 -6.36
CA ASP A 20 -9.57 1.63 -5.51
C ASP A 20 -10.68 1.09 -4.59
N ILE A 21 -11.51 1.99 -4.04
CA ILE A 21 -12.69 1.62 -3.23
C ILE A 21 -13.62 0.67 -4.01
N ARG A 22 -13.94 1.00 -5.27
CA ARG A 22 -14.78 0.12 -6.12
C ARG A 22 -14.19 -1.28 -6.31
N LYS A 23 -12.86 -1.40 -6.44
CA LYS A 23 -12.19 -2.71 -6.57
C LYS A 23 -12.26 -3.54 -5.29
N ILE A 24 -12.19 -2.88 -4.13
CA ILE A 24 -12.30 -3.54 -2.82
C ILE A 24 -13.77 -3.95 -2.57
N LEU A 25 -14.73 -3.06 -2.86
CA LEU A 25 -16.18 -3.26 -2.63
C LEU A 25 -16.89 -4.22 -3.61
N ALA A 26 -16.17 -4.81 -4.57
CA ALA A 26 -16.74 -5.71 -5.58
C ALA A 26 -17.92 -5.12 -6.41
N GLN A 27 -18.02 -3.79 -6.52
CA GLN A 27 -18.93 -3.16 -7.47
C GLN A 27 -18.33 -3.35 -8.86
N SER A 28 -18.91 -4.27 -9.64
CA SER A 28 -18.62 -4.49 -11.06
C SER A 28 -18.60 -3.16 -11.81
N ASN A 29 -17.65 -2.95 -12.71
CA ASN A 29 -17.69 -1.84 -13.65
C ASN A 29 -19.04 -1.83 -14.40
N ASP A 30 -19.57 -0.65 -14.71
CA ASP A 30 -20.66 -0.44 -15.68
C ASP A 30 -20.24 -0.75 -17.14
N SER A 31 -19.13 -1.47 -17.35
CA SER A 31 -18.66 -1.85 -18.69
C SER A 31 -18.29 -3.34 -18.73
N ASP A 32 -18.74 -4.02 -19.78
CA ASP A 32 -18.59 -5.46 -20.07
C ASP A 32 -17.14 -5.94 -20.31
N THR A 33 -16.15 -5.25 -19.75
CA THR A 33 -14.74 -5.64 -19.84
C THR A 33 -14.30 -6.27 -18.53
N GLY A 34 -14.46 -7.60 -18.44
CA GLY A 34 -13.69 -8.53 -17.61
C GLY A 34 -13.50 -8.20 -16.12
N GLY A 35 -13.99 -9.09 -15.24
CA GLY A 35 -13.88 -9.03 -13.78
C GLY A 35 -12.70 -8.21 -13.24
N GLY A 36 -13.03 -7.09 -12.57
CA GLY A 36 -12.07 -6.07 -12.17
C GLY A 36 -10.93 -6.63 -11.34
N ALA A 37 -9.70 -6.48 -11.84
CA ALA A 37 -8.48 -6.88 -11.15
C ALA A 37 -8.41 -6.17 -9.78
N ARG A 38 -8.53 -6.97 -8.71
CA ARG A 38 -8.52 -6.56 -7.29
C ARG A 38 -7.09 -6.30 -6.84
N ASP A 39 -6.47 -5.28 -7.45
CA ASP A 39 -5.07 -4.90 -7.24
C ASP A 39 -4.96 -3.47 -6.71
N PHE A 40 -4.14 -3.28 -5.68
CA PHE A 40 -3.66 -1.95 -5.33
C PHE A 40 -2.46 -1.60 -6.19
N ARG A 41 -2.64 -0.58 -7.02
CA ARG A 41 -1.59 -0.08 -7.90
C ARG A 41 -0.86 1.09 -7.27
N PHE A 42 0.46 1.07 -7.41
CA PHE A 42 1.38 2.06 -6.91
C PHE A 42 2.10 2.69 -8.11
N GLY A 43 1.73 3.93 -8.42
CA GLY A 43 2.47 4.74 -9.39
C GLY A 43 3.87 5.07 -8.90
N SER A 44 4.68 5.68 -9.76
CA SER A 44 6.07 6.04 -9.42
C SER A 44 6.93 4.84 -9.01
N TYR A 45 6.68 3.67 -9.59
CA TYR A 45 7.32 2.40 -9.20
C TYR A 45 8.84 2.51 -9.02
N LYS A 46 9.55 3.12 -9.96
CA LYS A 46 11.02 3.28 -9.88
C LYS A 46 11.45 4.06 -8.62
N SER A 47 10.70 5.08 -8.23
CA SER A 47 10.98 5.86 -7.02
C SER A 47 10.67 5.07 -5.74
N LEU A 48 9.68 4.18 -5.78
CA LEU A 48 9.25 3.38 -4.62
C LEU A 48 10.03 2.07 -4.47
N LEU A 49 10.75 1.65 -5.51
CA LEU A 49 11.44 0.37 -5.58
C LEU A 49 12.33 0.08 -4.36
N PRO A 50 13.12 1.04 -3.82
CA PRO A 50 13.93 0.79 -2.63
C PRO A 50 13.11 0.31 -1.43
N ALA A 51 11.95 0.91 -1.16
CA ALA A 51 11.07 0.48 -0.07
C ALA A 51 10.37 -0.84 -0.38
N ILE A 52 9.94 -1.05 -1.64
CA ILE A 52 9.28 -2.28 -2.06
C ILE A 52 10.21 -3.49 -1.86
N GLN A 53 11.47 -3.40 -2.29
CA GLN A 53 12.44 -4.49 -2.14
C GLN A 53 12.76 -4.83 -0.68
N GLN A 54 12.55 -3.88 0.24
CA GLN A 54 12.76 -4.13 1.67
C GLN A 54 11.52 -4.76 2.34
N MET A 55 10.31 -4.41 1.91
CA MET A 55 9.06 -4.98 2.42
C MET A 55 8.73 -6.35 1.78
N PHE A 56 9.23 -6.60 0.57
CA PHE A 56 9.08 -7.83 -0.19
C PHE A 56 10.48 -8.34 -0.61
N PRO A 57 11.26 -8.87 0.34
CA PRO A 57 12.68 -9.12 0.16
C PRO A 57 13.01 -10.28 -0.78
N ASN A 58 12.06 -11.19 -0.99
CA ASN A 58 12.26 -12.37 -1.83
C ASN A 58 11.84 -12.06 -3.27
N THR A 59 12.43 -12.76 -4.23
CA THR A 59 12.01 -12.71 -5.64
C THR A 59 11.62 -14.11 -6.08
N VAL A 60 10.41 -14.26 -6.60
CA VAL A 60 9.88 -15.52 -7.14
C VAL A 60 9.51 -15.37 -8.61
N LYS A 61 9.61 -16.46 -9.36
CA LYS A 61 9.21 -16.50 -10.77
C LYS A 61 7.77 -16.96 -10.89
N GLU A 62 6.87 -16.04 -11.20
CA GLU A 62 5.48 -16.38 -11.48
C GLU A 62 5.27 -16.65 -12.97
N LYS A 63 4.59 -17.76 -13.27
CA LYS A 63 4.16 -18.09 -14.63
C LYS A 63 3.02 -17.19 -15.03
N ARG A 64 3.19 -16.44 -16.12
CA ARG A 64 2.15 -15.62 -16.73
C ARG A 64 1.91 -16.10 -18.14
N LYS A 65 0.65 -16.35 -18.46
CA LYS A 65 0.24 -16.65 -19.83
C LYS A 65 -0.17 -15.35 -20.51
N ARG A 66 0.58 -14.93 -21.52
CA ARG A 66 0.24 -13.80 -22.40
C ARG A 66 0.19 -14.32 -23.84
N ASP A 67 -0.92 -14.08 -24.53
CA ASP A 67 -1.12 -14.48 -25.93
C ASP A 67 -0.76 -15.94 -26.23
N GLY A 68 -1.03 -16.84 -25.27
CA GLY A 68 -0.73 -18.28 -25.41
C GLY A 68 0.68 -18.70 -24.98
N VAL A 69 1.61 -17.75 -24.82
CA VAL A 69 2.99 -17.98 -24.37
C VAL A 69 3.07 -17.90 -22.85
N VAL A 70 3.75 -18.87 -22.23
CA VAL A 70 4.05 -18.84 -20.79
C VAL A 70 5.40 -18.16 -20.59
N GLU A 71 5.36 -16.98 -19.99
CA GLU A 71 6.54 -16.24 -19.56
C GLU A 71 6.69 -16.34 -18.05
N HIS A 72 7.92 -16.26 -17.58
CA HIS A 72 8.21 -16.14 -16.15
C HIS A 72 8.52 -14.69 -15.85
N VAL A 73 7.77 -14.09 -14.94
CA VAL A 73 7.98 -12.72 -14.48
C VAL A 73 8.49 -12.77 -13.05
N ASP A 74 9.52 -11.99 -12.77
CA ASP A 74 10.02 -11.81 -11.41
C ASP A 74 8.99 -11.01 -10.61
N VAL A 75 8.55 -11.57 -9.49
CA VAL A 75 7.58 -10.97 -8.56
C VAL A 75 8.23 -10.89 -7.20
N PHE A 76 8.11 -9.74 -6.54
CA PHE A 76 8.62 -9.59 -5.19
C PHE A 76 7.65 -10.23 -4.19
N GLN A 77 8.20 -10.99 -3.26
CA GLN A 77 7.45 -11.73 -2.24
C GLN A 77 7.87 -11.27 -0.85
N GLY A 78 6.88 -11.10 0.01
CA GLY A 78 7.03 -10.81 1.42
C GLY A 78 5.88 -11.44 2.20
N GLU A 79 5.60 -10.89 3.37
CA GLU A 79 4.52 -11.36 4.23
C GLU A 79 3.82 -10.19 4.89
N PHE A 80 2.49 -10.23 4.91
CA PHE A 80 1.68 -9.28 5.67
C PHE A 80 1.23 -9.88 6.98
N PHE A 81 1.18 -9.04 8.00
CA PHE A 81 0.71 -9.34 9.35
C PHE A 81 -0.45 -8.42 9.70
N TRP A 82 -1.45 -8.94 10.42
CA TRP A 82 -2.57 -8.14 10.92
C TRP A 82 -3.21 -8.78 12.15
N TYR A 83 -3.96 -7.97 12.90
CA TYR A 83 -4.84 -8.50 13.95
C TYR A 83 -6.20 -8.86 13.35
N ASN A 84 -6.63 -10.10 13.55
CA ASN A 84 -7.99 -10.53 13.23
C ASN A 84 -9.01 -9.94 14.23
N ASP A 85 -10.29 -10.22 14.03
CA ASP A 85 -11.36 -9.63 14.87
C ASP A 85 -11.34 -10.13 16.32
N LYS A 86 -10.63 -11.23 16.60
CA LYS A 86 -10.37 -11.74 17.95
C LYS A 86 -9.14 -11.12 18.62
N GLY A 87 -8.42 -10.25 17.90
CA GLY A 87 -7.17 -9.66 18.36
C GLY A 87 -5.96 -10.59 18.28
N GLU A 88 -6.06 -11.70 17.54
CA GLU A 88 -4.95 -12.62 17.29
C GLU A 88 -4.16 -12.16 16.06
N VAL A 89 -2.85 -12.40 16.05
CA VAL A 89 -2.01 -12.08 14.88
C VAL A 89 -2.19 -13.16 13.83
N GLU A 90 -2.62 -12.74 12.64
CA GLU A 90 -2.62 -13.53 11.42
C GLU A 90 -1.56 -13.01 10.46
N HIS A 91 -1.09 -13.90 9.57
CA HIS A 91 -0.15 -13.54 8.54
C HIS A 91 -0.41 -14.33 7.24
N LYS A 92 0.03 -13.78 6.13
CA LYS A 92 -0.07 -14.41 4.81
C LYS A 92 1.00 -13.88 3.86
N GLU A 93 1.56 -14.78 3.06
CA GLU A 93 2.44 -14.42 1.95
C GLU A 93 1.79 -13.39 1.03
N SER A 94 2.55 -12.34 0.72
CA SER A 94 2.09 -11.23 -0.09
C SER A 94 3.04 -10.98 -1.25
N PHE A 95 2.47 -10.50 -2.35
CA PHE A 95 3.19 -10.37 -3.62
C PHE A 95 3.06 -8.96 -4.18
N PHE A 96 4.19 -8.39 -4.59
CA PHE A 96 4.26 -7.14 -5.30
C PHE A 96 4.78 -7.40 -6.72
N GLU A 97 3.90 -7.28 -7.70
CA GLU A 97 4.25 -7.46 -9.10
C GLU A 97 4.85 -6.17 -9.69
N PRO A 98 5.90 -6.28 -10.52
CA PRO A 98 6.47 -5.14 -11.23
C PRO A 98 5.53 -4.59 -12.30
N PRO A 99 5.86 -3.42 -12.88
CA PRO A 99 5.17 -2.86 -14.04
C PRO A 99 5.05 -3.83 -15.22
N THR A 100 4.04 -3.61 -16.04
CA THR A 100 3.85 -4.29 -17.33
C THR A 100 4.08 -3.32 -18.48
N ASP A 101 4.19 -3.82 -19.71
CA ASP A 101 4.37 -2.99 -20.91
C ASP A 101 3.21 -2.00 -21.11
N VAL A 102 1.99 -2.42 -20.73
CA VAL A 102 0.78 -1.58 -20.77
C VAL A 102 0.80 -0.50 -19.70
N ARG A 103 1.48 -0.73 -18.57
CA ARG A 103 1.54 0.19 -17.43
C ARG A 103 2.95 0.26 -16.87
N PRO A 104 3.90 0.86 -17.61
CA PRO A 104 5.33 0.77 -17.30
C PRO A 104 5.74 1.56 -16.04
N SER A 105 4.83 2.36 -15.47
CA SER A 105 5.07 3.19 -14.30
C SER A 105 4.41 2.67 -13.02
N GLU A 106 3.60 1.62 -13.09
CA GLU A 106 2.76 1.14 -11.99
C GLU A 106 3.12 -0.29 -11.57
N GLY A 107 3.59 -0.45 -10.34
CA GLY A 107 3.64 -1.77 -9.70
C GLY A 107 2.32 -2.07 -8.97
N ARG A 108 2.14 -3.31 -8.50
CA ARG A 108 0.89 -3.68 -7.80
C ARG A 108 1.05 -4.72 -6.71
N ILE A 109 0.25 -4.57 -5.66
CA ILE A 109 -0.12 -5.67 -4.77
C ILE A 109 -1.33 -6.34 -5.40
N ALA A 110 -1.16 -7.58 -5.84
CA ALA A 110 -2.22 -8.36 -6.47
C ALA A 110 -3.11 -9.04 -5.42
N ARG A 111 -4.34 -9.39 -5.83
CA ARG A 111 -5.26 -10.23 -5.05
C ARG A 111 -5.58 -9.67 -3.65
N VAL A 112 -5.80 -8.35 -3.54
CA VAL A 112 -5.94 -7.66 -2.24
C VAL A 112 -7.12 -8.18 -1.40
N HIS A 113 -8.14 -8.73 -2.05
CA HIS A 113 -9.30 -9.33 -1.39
C HIS A 113 -9.01 -10.63 -0.61
N GLU A 114 -7.83 -11.24 -0.81
CA GLU A 114 -7.48 -12.46 -0.10
C GLU A 114 -6.73 -12.21 1.21
N TYR A 115 -6.55 -10.95 1.62
CA TYR A 115 -5.90 -10.58 2.88
C TYR A 115 -6.93 -9.96 3.82
N GLY A 116 -7.05 -10.51 5.04
CA GLY A 116 -7.99 -10.00 6.05
C GLY A 116 -7.72 -8.55 6.45
N CYS A 117 -6.46 -8.09 6.34
CA CYS A 117 -6.07 -6.70 6.58
C CYS A 117 -6.71 -5.70 5.61
N PHE A 118 -7.20 -6.14 4.45
CA PHE A 118 -7.82 -5.30 3.44
C PHE A 118 -9.34 -5.45 3.37
N ASP A 119 -9.96 -6.08 4.37
CA ASP A 119 -11.41 -6.20 4.49
C ASP A 119 -12.10 -4.83 4.36
N THR A 120 -13.18 -4.79 3.58
CA THR A 120 -14.00 -3.60 3.35
C THR A 120 -14.59 -3.02 4.63
N ASN A 121 -14.89 -3.85 5.63
CA ASN A 121 -15.41 -3.42 6.92
C ASN A 121 -14.38 -2.62 7.73
N ARG A 122 -13.10 -2.75 7.38
CA ARG A 122 -12.00 -1.99 7.97
C ARG A 122 -11.71 -0.70 7.21
N LEU A 123 -12.27 -0.52 6.01
CA LEU A 123 -12.07 0.67 5.19
C LEU A 123 -12.86 1.83 5.81
N PRO A 124 -12.18 2.91 6.26
CA PRO A 124 -12.88 4.09 6.75
C PRO A 124 -13.69 4.74 5.64
N GLN A 125 -14.83 5.34 6.01
CA GLN A 125 -15.67 6.06 5.05
C GLN A 125 -14.94 7.23 4.38
N GLY A 126 -13.97 7.85 5.07
CA GLY A 126 -13.32 9.06 4.60
C GLY A 126 -14.31 10.23 4.53
N GLY A 127 -14.03 11.20 3.65
CA GLY A 127 -14.95 12.29 3.36
C GLY A 127 -14.26 13.52 2.78
N VAL A 128 -15.04 14.58 2.57
CA VAL A 128 -14.51 15.91 2.25
C VAL A 128 -13.51 16.30 3.34
N ASP A 129 -12.31 16.69 2.93
CA ASP A 129 -11.17 17.02 3.81
C ASP A 129 -10.67 15.88 4.73
N ASN A 130 -11.06 14.63 4.44
CA ASN A 130 -10.61 13.45 5.17
C ASN A 130 -10.28 12.31 4.21
N ARG A 131 -9.08 12.39 3.63
CA ARG A 131 -8.55 11.36 2.72
C ARG A 131 -8.33 10.04 3.46
N VAL A 132 -8.50 8.94 2.74
CA VAL A 132 -8.17 7.60 3.21
C VAL A 132 -6.88 7.15 2.53
N LEU A 133 -5.96 6.59 3.30
CA LEU A 133 -4.66 6.10 2.85
C LEU A 133 -4.55 4.61 3.13
N LEU A 134 -3.88 3.90 2.23
CA LEU A 134 -3.23 2.64 2.53
C LEU A 134 -1.83 2.95 3.05
N LEU A 135 -1.49 2.43 4.22
CA LEU A 135 -0.19 2.55 4.86
C LEU A 135 0.35 1.15 5.16
N LEU A 136 1.48 0.79 4.55
CA LEU A 136 2.26 -0.37 4.95
C LEU A 136 3.34 0.11 5.91
N ILE A 137 3.38 -0.48 7.10
CA ILE A 137 4.39 -0.19 8.12
C ILE A 137 5.27 -1.43 8.25
N GLN A 138 6.56 -1.30 7.98
CA GLN A 138 7.50 -2.35 8.33
C GLN A 138 8.19 -2.02 9.64
N LEU A 139 8.22 -3.00 10.54
CA LEU A 139 8.92 -2.89 11.81
C LEU A 139 10.38 -3.34 11.68
N TYR A 140 11.22 -3.03 12.67
CA TYR A 140 12.63 -3.44 12.67
C TYR A 140 12.85 -4.96 12.72
N ASP A 141 11.85 -5.73 13.15
CA ASP A 141 11.87 -7.20 13.09
C ASP A 141 11.60 -7.75 11.67
N GLY A 142 11.32 -6.87 10.70
CA GLY A 142 11.04 -7.21 9.30
C GLY A 142 9.56 -7.40 8.98
N SER A 143 8.68 -7.50 9.99
CA SER A 143 7.24 -7.71 9.77
C SER A 143 6.58 -6.49 9.11
N VAL A 144 5.70 -6.74 8.14
CA VAL A 144 4.98 -5.69 7.39
C VAL A 144 3.50 -5.70 7.75
N TRP A 145 3.01 -4.57 8.22
CA TRP A 145 1.67 -4.37 8.77
C TRP A 145 0.88 -3.37 7.92
N PRO A 146 -0.09 -3.82 7.12
CA PRO A 146 -0.96 -2.94 6.36
C PRO A 146 -2.07 -2.33 7.23
N PHE A 147 -2.34 -1.04 7.02
CA PHE A 147 -3.41 -0.29 7.67
C PHE A 147 -4.15 0.61 6.69
N TYR A 148 -5.44 0.78 6.92
CA TYR A 148 -6.17 1.94 6.41
C TYR A 148 -6.08 3.09 7.39
N VAL A 149 -5.81 4.30 6.89
CA VAL A 149 -5.58 5.50 7.70
C VAL A 149 -6.46 6.63 7.21
N GLU A 150 -7.24 7.21 8.12
CA GLU A 150 -7.92 8.48 7.87
C GLU A 150 -6.97 9.65 8.15
N GLU A 151 -6.88 10.60 7.22
CA GLU A 151 -6.05 11.79 7.38
C GLU A 151 -6.29 12.52 8.70
N LYS A 152 -7.56 12.67 9.12
CA LYS A 152 -7.89 13.36 10.37
C LYS A 152 -7.22 12.72 11.59
N THR A 153 -7.04 11.39 11.57
CA THR A 153 -6.46 10.65 12.70
C THR A 153 -4.97 10.90 12.85
N LEU A 154 -4.26 11.20 11.75
CA LEU A 154 -2.85 11.60 11.77
C LEU A 154 -2.64 12.91 12.53
N ARG A 155 -3.68 13.75 12.62
CA ARG A 155 -3.64 15.04 13.32
C ARG A 155 -3.97 14.90 14.82
N ILE A 156 -4.38 13.71 15.28
CA ILE A 156 -4.72 13.46 16.69
C ILE A 156 -3.46 12.98 17.43
N ARG A 157 -3.02 13.76 18.42
CA ARG A 157 -1.84 13.44 19.24
C ARG A 157 -2.00 12.08 19.91
N GLY A 158 -0.97 11.23 19.79
CA GLY A 158 -0.93 9.90 20.42
C GLY A 158 -1.75 8.82 19.70
N LYS A 159 -2.42 9.12 18.59
CA LYS A 159 -3.15 8.11 17.80
C LYS A 159 -2.21 7.30 16.90
N TRP A 160 -1.19 7.94 16.37
CA TRP A 160 -0.14 7.37 15.52
C TRP A 160 1.23 7.67 16.10
N ASP A 161 2.25 6.90 15.69
CA ASP A 161 3.64 7.26 15.95
C ASP A 161 3.91 8.68 15.40
N PRO A 162 4.46 9.61 16.21
CA PRO A 162 4.62 11.00 15.80
C PRO A 162 5.43 11.17 14.51
N VAL A 163 6.45 10.34 14.29
CA VAL A 163 7.34 10.45 13.12
C VAL A 163 6.62 9.95 11.87
N VAL A 164 5.81 8.89 11.98
CA VAL A 164 4.95 8.42 10.89
C VAL A 164 3.90 9.46 10.54
N ALA A 165 3.22 10.02 11.54
CA ALA A 165 2.19 11.03 11.33
C ALA A 165 2.75 12.30 10.67
N GLU A 166 3.90 12.78 11.14
CA GLU A 166 4.59 13.95 10.57
C GLU A 166 4.96 13.73 9.10
N GLU A 167 5.59 12.61 8.76
CA GLU A 167 5.98 12.31 7.38
C GLU A 167 4.76 12.22 6.45
N MET A 168 3.71 11.52 6.90
CA MET A 168 2.47 11.40 6.12
C MET A 168 1.80 12.76 5.93
N LEU A 169 1.71 13.59 6.97
CA LEU A 169 1.11 14.93 6.88
C LEU A 169 1.93 15.86 5.99
N ASN A 170 3.26 15.82 6.07
CA ASN A 170 4.14 16.57 5.19
C ASN A 170 3.90 16.21 3.73
N CYS A 171 3.83 14.91 3.42
CA CYS A 171 3.53 14.49 2.06
C CYS A 171 2.07 14.78 1.68
N LEU A 172 1.08 14.65 2.56
CA LEU A 172 -0.32 14.98 2.28
C LEU A 172 -0.51 16.46 1.91
N ASN A 173 0.22 17.36 2.58
CA ASN A 173 0.11 18.80 2.43
C ASN A 173 1.02 19.38 1.32
N ALA A 174 1.98 18.60 0.80
CA ALA A 174 2.86 19.05 -0.29
C ALA A 174 2.05 19.37 -1.56
N LYS A 175 2.51 20.33 -2.37
CA LYS A 175 1.81 20.76 -3.58
C LYS A 175 1.92 19.69 -4.66
N ARG A 176 0.79 19.37 -5.29
CA ARG A 176 0.70 18.44 -6.42
C ARG A 176 -0.42 18.83 -7.37
N ALA A 177 -0.39 18.28 -8.58
CA ALA A 177 -1.51 18.42 -9.51
C ALA A 177 -2.78 17.81 -8.90
N ALA A 178 -3.92 18.49 -9.07
CA ALA A 178 -5.19 18.12 -8.42
C ALA A 178 -5.67 16.69 -8.73
N ASN A 179 -5.23 16.12 -9.85
CA ASN A 179 -5.57 14.77 -10.28
C ASN A 179 -4.57 13.69 -9.83
N ARG A 180 -3.60 14.01 -8.98
CA ARG A 180 -2.60 13.05 -8.48
C ARG A 180 -2.87 12.70 -7.02
N ALA A 181 -3.19 11.43 -6.79
CA ALA A 181 -3.28 10.84 -5.47
C ALA A 181 -1.93 10.87 -4.75
N VAL A 182 -1.93 11.00 -3.43
CA VAL A 182 -0.69 10.97 -2.64
C VAL A 182 -0.03 9.59 -2.74
N ILE A 183 1.27 9.54 -2.94
CA ILE A 183 2.06 8.31 -2.86
C ILE A 183 3.47 8.64 -2.40
N GLY A 184 4.04 7.77 -1.57
CA GLY A 184 5.36 7.99 -1.03
C GLY A 184 5.84 6.87 -0.13
N TYR A 185 7.08 7.00 0.31
CA TYR A 185 7.66 6.15 1.32
C TYR A 185 8.65 6.95 2.17
N ARG A 186 8.94 6.41 3.35
CA ARG A 186 10.02 6.87 4.22
C ARG A 186 10.72 5.68 4.83
N ASP A 187 12.03 5.63 4.66
CA ASP A 187 12.88 4.69 5.37
C ASP A 187 13.56 5.43 6.53
N PHE A 188 13.26 5.01 7.75
CA PHE A 188 13.82 5.62 8.97
C PHE A 188 15.21 5.06 9.31
N THR A 189 15.63 3.98 8.67
CA THR A 189 16.94 3.34 8.84
C THR A 189 18.01 4.01 7.97
N SER A 190 17.69 4.32 6.70
CA SER A 190 18.61 4.99 5.77
C SER A 190 18.39 6.50 5.66
N LEU A 191 17.26 7.00 6.20
CA LEU A 191 16.77 8.37 5.97
C LEU A 191 16.42 8.66 4.51
N ASP A 192 16.20 7.65 3.68
CA ASP A 192 15.64 7.82 2.33
C ASP A 192 14.15 8.15 2.39
N ARG A 193 13.67 8.87 1.38
CA ARG A 193 12.25 9.21 1.25
C ARG A 193 11.87 9.54 -0.17
N TYR A 194 10.59 9.38 -0.46
CA TYR A 194 9.96 9.90 -1.65
C TYR A 194 8.55 10.35 -1.34
N CYS A 195 8.18 11.53 -1.86
CA CYS A 195 6.82 12.01 -1.93
C CYS A 195 6.57 12.53 -3.34
N ASN A 196 5.42 12.22 -3.93
CA ASN A 196 5.09 12.71 -5.27
C ASN A 196 4.62 14.18 -5.33
N GLY A 197 4.56 14.87 -4.19
CA GLY A 197 4.34 16.31 -4.07
C GLY A 197 5.64 17.08 -3.80
N LYS A 198 5.62 18.39 -4.07
CA LYS A 198 6.73 19.33 -3.84
C LYS A 198 6.38 20.39 -2.80
#